data_AF-A0A946C5V5-F1
#
_entry.id   AF-A0A946C5V5-F1
#
_cell.length_a   1.000
_cell.length_b   1.000
_cell.length_c   1.000
_cell.angle_alpha   90.00
_cell.angle_beta   90.00
_cell.angle_gamma   90.00
#
_symmetry.space_group_name_H-M   'P 1'
#
loop_
_entity.id
_entity.type
_entity.pdbx_description
1 polymer ?
#
loop_
_entity_poly.entity_id
_entity_poly.type
_entity_poly.pdbx_seq_one_letter_code
_entity_poly.pdbx_strand_id
1 'polypeptide(L)'
;MNKSEAVEIPLIKATNETLKGYGYLIDSYKDSDIEIITWPKQGWREIDEGTGNEGGSTEGSFDAWWQGNTLYGQNNAVQHKSDYEVDGKYIL
;
A
#
# COMPACT_ATOMS: atom_id res chain seq x y z
N MET A 1 -15.77 31.34 -26.35
CA MET A 1 -15.91 30.03 -25.68
C MET A 1 -15.28 29.00 -26.60
N ASN A 2 -14.17 28.37 -26.19
CA ASN A 2 -13.65 27.23 -26.95
C ASN A 2 -14.64 26.08 -26.82
N LYS A 3 -15.04 25.52 -27.97
CA LYS A 3 -15.90 24.35 -28.05
C LYS A 3 -15.09 23.16 -27.57
N SER A 4 -15.53 22.50 -26.50
CA SER A 4 -14.93 21.23 -26.07
C SER A 4 -15.18 20.19 -27.15
N GLU A 5 -14.12 19.61 -27.71
CA GLU A 5 -14.21 18.48 -28.63
C GLU A 5 -14.29 17.18 -27.82
N ALA A 6 -15.27 16.34 -28.13
CA ALA A 6 -15.38 15.01 -27.56
C ALA A 6 -14.47 14.07 -28.32
N VAL A 7 -13.63 13.33 -27.60
CA VAL A 7 -12.79 12.26 -28.16
C VAL A 7 -13.43 10.93 -27.80
N GLU A 8 -13.72 10.12 -28.82
CA GLU A 8 -14.20 8.74 -28.63
C GLU A 8 -13.01 7.80 -28.44
N ILE A 9 -12.98 7.08 -27.31
CA ILE A 9 -11.91 6.14 -26.98
C ILE A 9 -12.33 4.73 -27.42
N PRO A 10 -11.49 3.98 -28.15
CA PRO A 10 -11.85 2.64 -28.59
C PRO A 10 -12.00 1.68 -27.41
N LEU A 11 -13.08 0.89 -27.44
CA LEU A 11 -13.29 -0.22 -26.51
C LEU A 11 -12.54 -1.45 -27.01
N ILE A 12 -11.52 -1.88 -26.25
CA ILE A 12 -10.70 -3.05 -26.55
C ILE A 12 -11.06 -4.15 -25.55
N LYS A 13 -11.28 -5.38 -26.03
CA LYS A 13 -11.53 -6.53 -25.15
C LYS A 13 -10.26 -6.87 -24.39
N ALA A 14 -10.37 -7.01 -23.07
CA ALA A 14 -9.27 -7.49 -22.24
C ALA A 14 -8.97 -8.98 -22.53
N THR A 15 -7.75 -9.25 -22.99
CA THR A 15 -7.08 -10.54 -23.09
C THR A 15 -5.64 -10.40 -22.59
N ASN A 16 -4.97 -11.51 -22.27
CA ASN A 16 -3.56 -11.48 -21.83
C ASN A 16 -2.64 -10.82 -22.87
N GLU A 17 -2.92 -10.99 -24.16
CA GLU A 17 -2.16 -10.34 -25.24
C GLU A 17 -2.39 -8.83 -25.24
N THR A 18 -3.64 -8.37 -25.12
CA THR A 18 -3.97 -6.93 -25.13
C THR A 18 -3.51 -6.20 -23.86
N LEU A 19 -3.34 -6.93 -22.75
CA LEU A 19 -2.88 -6.39 -21.47
C LEU A 19 -1.36 -6.47 -21.29
N LYS A 20 -0.63 -7.05 -22.25
CA LYS A 20 0.82 -7.23 -22.16
C LYS A 20 1.53 -5.91 -21.84
N GLY A 21 2.29 -5.90 -20.73
CA GLY A 21 3.00 -4.72 -20.23
C GLY A 21 2.19 -3.83 -19.26
N TYR A 22 0.89 -4.07 -19.14
CA TYR A 22 0.02 -3.42 -18.15
C TYR A 22 -0.46 -4.40 -17.06
N GLY A 23 -0.57 -5.68 -17.39
CA GLY A 23 -0.98 -6.73 -16.46
C GLY A 23 -1.37 -8.03 -17.17
N TYR A 24 -2.13 -8.87 -16.47
CA TYR A 24 -2.64 -10.14 -16.98
C TYR A 24 -3.98 -10.46 -16.30
N LEU A 25 -4.78 -11.32 -16.93
CA LEU A 25 -6.04 -11.79 -16.37
C LEU A 25 -5.79 -12.97 -15.42
N ILE A 26 -6.54 -13.00 -14.33
CA ILE A 26 -6.56 -14.07 -13.35
C ILE A 26 -8.00 -14.54 -13.14
N ASP A 27 -8.19 -15.84 -12.93
CA ASP A 27 -9.51 -16.41 -12.67
C ASP A 27 -9.92 -16.31 -11.19
N SER A 28 -8.93 -16.21 -10.30
CA SER A 28 -9.10 -16.17 -8.85
C SER A 28 -8.03 -15.29 -8.24
N TYR A 29 -8.44 -14.31 -7.43
CA TYR A 29 -7.52 -13.43 -6.72
C TYR A 29 -6.69 -14.16 -5.65
N LYS A 30 -7.14 -15.35 -5.22
CA LYS A 30 -6.44 -16.15 -4.20
C LYS A 30 -5.18 -16.81 -4.73
N ASP A 31 -5.13 -17.01 -6.05
CA ASP A 31 -4.05 -17.70 -6.74
C ASP A 31 -3.10 -16.73 -7.45
N SER A 32 -3.27 -15.43 -7.19
CA SER A 32 -2.44 -14.37 -7.76
C SER A 32 -1.58 -13.75 -6.68
N ASP A 33 -0.29 -13.72 -6.92
CA ASP A 33 0.62 -12.88 -6.15
C ASP A 33 0.40 -11.42 -6.54
N ILE A 34 0.30 -10.54 -5.54
CA ILE A 34 0.27 -9.10 -5.73
C ILE A 34 1.68 -8.56 -5.52
N GLU A 35 2.20 -7.89 -6.53
CA GLU A 35 3.51 -7.25 -6.45
C GLU A 35 3.41 -5.99 -5.59
N ILE A 36 4.05 -6.01 -4.43
CA ILE A 36 4.20 -4.85 -3.54
C ILE A 36 5.65 -4.37 -3.66
N ILE A 37 5.90 -3.57 -4.69
CA ILE A 37 7.21 -2.95 -4.94
C ILE A 37 7.16 -1.45 -4.69
N THR A 38 8.33 -0.86 -4.50
CA THR A 38 8.47 0.59 -4.38
C THR A 38 7.93 1.28 -5.63
N TRP A 39 7.04 2.26 -5.45
CA TRP A 39 6.47 3.04 -6.55
C TRP A 39 7.54 3.56 -7.51
N PRO A 40 7.27 3.59 -8.83
CA PRO A 40 8.23 4.13 -9.78
C PRO A 40 8.50 5.61 -9.47
N LYS A 41 9.76 5.91 -9.15
CA LYS A 41 10.24 7.28 -8.91
C LYS A 41 9.99 8.14 -10.14
N GLN A 42 9.35 9.29 -9.95
CA GLN A 42 9.21 10.33 -10.96
C GLN A 42 9.99 11.59 -10.56
N GLY A 43 10.76 12.15 -11.49
CA GLY A 43 11.50 13.39 -11.26
C GLY A 43 12.71 13.23 -10.33
N TRP A 44 13.04 14.30 -9.61
CA TRP A 44 14.32 14.44 -8.91
C TRP A 44 14.30 14.00 -7.44
N ARG A 45 13.12 13.90 -6.82
CA ARG A 45 13.02 13.56 -5.39
C ARG A 45 13.21 12.06 -5.20
N GLU A 46 14.14 11.68 -4.32
CA GLU A 46 14.33 10.28 -3.93
C GLU A 46 13.14 9.77 -3.09
N ILE A 47 12.94 8.46 -3.14
CA ILE A 47 12.01 7.78 -2.23
C ILE A 47 12.76 7.52 -0.92
N ASP A 48 12.11 7.81 0.20
CA ASP A 48 12.71 7.60 1.51
C ASP A 48 12.98 6.10 1.70
N GLU A 49 14.16 5.77 2.23
CA GLU A 49 14.60 4.39 2.38
C GLU A 49 13.59 3.56 3.19
N GLY A 50 13.24 2.38 2.70
CA GLY A 50 12.27 1.50 3.34
C GLY A 50 10.80 1.88 3.12
N THR A 51 10.50 2.86 2.27
CA THR A 51 9.12 3.29 1.99
C THR A 51 8.63 2.94 0.60
N GLY A 52 7.31 3.02 0.40
CA GLY A 52 6.66 2.86 -0.90
C GLY A 52 6.40 1.40 -1.31
N ASN A 53 6.72 0.43 -0.46
CA ASN A 53 6.56 -1.00 -0.69
C ASN A 53 5.94 -1.73 0.53
N GLU A 54 5.12 -1.02 1.30
CA GLU A 54 4.48 -1.54 2.54
C GLU A 54 2.98 -1.83 2.35
N GLY A 55 2.54 -2.04 1.10
CA GLY A 55 1.17 -2.47 0.82
C GLY A 55 0.86 -3.85 1.43
N GLY A 56 -0.42 -4.16 1.59
CA GLY A 56 -0.88 -5.46 2.08
C GLY A 56 -1.90 -5.34 3.23
N SER A 57 -2.26 -6.49 3.80
CA SER A 57 -3.14 -6.58 4.96
C SER A 57 -2.55 -7.55 5.97
N THR A 58 -2.75 -7.24 7.24
CA THR A 58 -2.42 -8.13 8.36
C THR A 58 -3.53 -8.02 9.39
N GLU A 59 -3.64 -9.03 10.23
CA GLU A 59 -4.65 -9.11 11.29
C GLU A 59 -3.94 -9.40 12.61
N GLY A 60 -4.39 -8.73 13.67
CA GLY A 60 -3.83 -8.88 15.01
C GLY A 60 -4.58 -8.01 16.00
N SER A 61 -4.42 -8.30 17.29
CA SER A 61 -5.01 -7.48 18.34
C SER A 61 -4.29 -6.13 18.45
N PHE A 62 -5.04 -5.14 18.93
CA PHE A 62 -4.50 -3.89 19.41
C PHE A 62 -4.69 -3.85 20.92
N ASP A 63 -3.60 -3.89 21.67
CA ASP A 63 -3.64 -3.85 23.12
C ASP A 63 -3.43 -2.42 23.60
N ALA A 64 -4.25 -1.98 24.55
CA ALA A 64 -4.11 -0.67 25.19
C ALA A 64 -4.20 -0.81 26.71
N TRP A 65 -3.25 -0.21 27.43
CA TRP A 65 -3.18 -0.30 28.89
C TRP A 65 -2.55 0.94 29.52
N TRP A 66 -2.95 1.22 30.76
CA TRP A 66 -2.37 2.29 31.56
C TRP A 66 -1.14 1.82 32.31
N GLN A 67 -0.10 2.65 32.34
CA GLN A 67 1.04 2.49 33.22
C GLN A 67 1.33 3.84 33.90
N GLY A 68 0.88 3.98 35.15
CA GLY A 68 0.83 5.26 35.84
C GLY A 68 -0.14 6.21 35.16
N ASN A 69 0.35 7.39 34.75
CA ASN A 69 -0.45 8.43 34.10
C ASN A 69 -0.35 8.39 32.57
N THR A 70 0.34 7.40 32.01
CA THR A 70 0.57 7.26 30.57
C THR A 70 -0.25 6.09 30.04
N LEU A 71 -0.98 6.31 28.94
CA LEU A 71 -1.65 5.28 28.19
C LEU A 71 -0.70 4.76 27.11
N TYR A 72 -0.53 3.44 27.06
CA TYR A 72 0.31 2.77 26.06
C TYR A 72 -0.56 1.94 25.13
N GLY A 73 -0.09 1.79 23.89
CA GLY A 73 -0.64 0.92 22.86
C GLY A 73 0.43 0.01 22.26
N GLN A 74 0.00 -1.17 21.82
CA GLN A 74 0.81 -2.08 21.01
C GLN A 74 -0.06 -2.69 19.89
N ASN A 75 0.43 -2.58 18.65
CA ASN A 75 -0.18 -3.25 17.51
C ASN A 75 0.50 -4.62 17.36
N ASN A 76 -0.25 -5.71 17.52
CA ASN A 76 0.28 -7.07 17.33
C ASN A 76 0.19 -7.55 15.88
N ALA A 77 -0.44 -6.78 14.99
CA ALA A 77 -0.57 -7.09 13.57
C ALA A 77 0.63 -6.59 12.76
N VAL A 78 1.19 -5.44 13.12
CA VAL A 78 2.38 -4.84 12.49
C VAL A 78 3.43 -4.44 13.54
N GLN A 79 4.70 -4.67 13.22
CA GLN A 79 5.79 -4.05 13.97
C GLN A 79 5.91 -2.59 13.53
N HIS A 80 5.81 -1.66 14.47
CA HIS A 80 6.27 -0.30 14.19
C HIS A 80 7.81 -0.32 14.19
N LYS A 81 8.41 0.37 13.22
CA LYS A 81 9.86 0.61 13.20
C LYS A 81 10.04 2.11 13.20
N SER A 82 10.04 2.70 14.39
CA SER A 82 10.27 4.14 14.54
C SER A 82 11.08 4.42 15.78
N ASP A 83 11.82 5.53 15.77
CA ASP A 83 12.59 6.02 16.91
C ASP A 83 11.71 6.41 18.11
N TYR A 84 10.39 6.50 17.92
CA TYR A 84 9.40 6.79 18.95
C TYR A 84 8.85 5.54 19.63
N GLU A 85 9.25 4.35 19.17
CA GLU A 85 8.90 3.09 19.81
C GLU A 85 9.95 2.71 20.86
N VAL A 86 9.48 2.40 22.06
CA VAL A 86 10.31 1.82 23.13
C VAL A 86 9.75 0.44 23.44
N ASP A 87 10.51 -0.62 23.15
CA ASP A 87 10.16 -2.02 23.40
C ASP A 87 8.79 -2.48 22.83
N GLY A 88 8.45 -2.13 21.58
CA GLY A 88 7.18 -2.57 20.97
C GLY A 88 5.96 -1.72 21.32
N LYS A 89 6.15 -0.64 22.09
CA LYS A 89 5.07 0.17 22.67
C LYS A 89 5.14 1.60 22.18
N TYR A 90 3.97 2.19 21.95
CA TYR A 90 3.83 3.62 21.68
C TYR A 90 2.88 4.27 22.68
N ILE A 91 3.10 5.55 22.92
CA ILE A 91 2.26 6.38 23.79
C ILE A 91 1.02 6.78 22.99
N LEU A 92 -0.15 6.66 23.61
CA LEU A 92 -1.45 7.08 23.06
C LEU A 92 -1.88 8.44 23.61
#